data_AF-A0A958J626-F1
#
_entry.id   AF-A0A958J626-F1
#
_cell.length_a   1.000
_cell.length_b   1.000
_cell.length_c   1.000
_cell.angle_alpha   90.00
_cell.angle_beta   90.00
_cell.angle_gamma   90.00
#
_symmetry.space_group_name_H-M   'P 1'
#
loop_
_entity.id
_entity.type
_entity.pdbx_description
1 polymer ?
#
loop_
_entity_poly.entity_id
_entity_poly.type
_entity_poly.pdbx_seq_one_letter_code
_entity_poly.pdbx_strand_id
1 'polypeptide(L)'
;MFSIGFATLNYANIRKNQFSYKLEGFDDDWIYSGNRNKATYTNLGPGDYTFRVKGADPAGVWNERGRSIKIIITPPWWKTNWAYFAYLLFAAGLLYGTLRYQLTRERQRQQRELARVETEKLREIDRLKSRFFANISHEFRTPLTLITGPVEQMLSGEFTGNVREQYRMILRNGNRLLRLINQLLDISRLEAGRLKLQACETEIVPFLQKVVSAFESFAVQKGIHLSFLTPETAHKAYV
;
A
#
# COMPACT_ATOMS: atom_id res chain seq x y z
N MET A 1 9.47 -31.70 -44.80
CA MET A 1 9.49 -32.52 -46.02
C MET A 1 9.66 -31.59 -47.19
N PHE A 2 10.68 -31.81 -48.01
CA PHE A 2 11.03 -30.96 -49.15
C PHE A 2 11.10 -31.84 -50.40
N SER A 3 10.51 -31.39 -51.51
CA SER A 3 10.52 -32.15 -52.75
C SER A 3 10.87 -31.27 -53.94
N ILE A 4 11.68 -31.82 -54.84
CA ILE A 4 12.07 -31.16 -56.10
C ILE A 4 11.53 -31.99 -57.25
N GLY A 5 10.77 -31.34 -58.14
CA GLY A 5 10.39 -31.90 -59.43
C GLY A 5 11.40 -31.52 -60.51
N PHE A 6 11.69 -32.45 -61.41
CA PHE A 6 12.58 -32.23 -62.56
C PHE A 6 11.97 -32.84 -63.82
N ALA A 7 12.36 -32.36 -65.00
CA ALA A 7 11.85 -32.83 -66.28
C ALA A 7 12.94 -32.79 -67.36
N THR A 8 12.83 -33.68 -68.34
CA THR A 8 13.62 -33.64 -69.58
C THR A 8 12.92 -32.77 -70.64
N LEU A 9 13.66 -32.23 -71.60
CA LEU A 9 13.08 -31.47 -72.72
C LEU A 9 12.32 -32.35 -73.73
N ASN A 10 12.54 -33.67 -73.75
CA ASN A 10 11.83 -34.60 -74.63
C ASN A 10 10.47 -35.02 -74.04
N TYR A 11 9.38 -34.60 -74.70
CA TYR A 11 7.99 -34.86 -74.31
C TYR A 11 7.34 -36.02 -75.08
N ALA A 12 7.99 -36.57 -76.11
CA ALA A 12 7.37 -37.54 -77.02
C ALA A 12 7.11 -38.92 -76.37
N ASN A 13 7.89 -39.30 -75.35
CA ASN A 13 7.72 -40.57 -74.62
C ASN A 13 8.10 -40.43 -73.14
N ILE A 14 7.34 -39.63 -72.40
CA ILE A 14 7.58 -39.32 -70.98
C ILE A 14 7.79 -40.58 -70.13
N ARG A 15 7.10 -41.70 -70.45
CA ARG A 15 7.19 -42.95 -69.66
C ARG A 15 8.51 -43.73 -69.82
N LYS A 16 9.34 -43.39 -70.80
CA LYS A 16 10.64 -44.04 -71.06
C LYS A 16 11.83 -43.22 -70.58
N ASN A 17 11.60 -42.01 -70.07
CA ASN A 17 12.66 -41.15 -69.56
C ASN A 17 13.17 -41.75 -68.23
N GLN A 18 14.49 -41.78 -68.08
CA GLN A 18 15.12 -42.24 -66.84
C GLN A 18 15.85 -41.08 -66.18
N PHE A 19 15.80 -41.04 -64.86
CA PHE A 19 16.40 -39.97 -64.08
C PHE A 19 17.29 -40.52 -62.97
N SER A 20 18.35 -39.77 -62.67
CA SER A 20 19.20 -39.97 -61.52
C SER A 20 19.50 -38.63 -60.88
N TYR A 21 19.46 -38.57 -59.56
CA TYR A 21 19.70 -37.34 -58.81
C TYR A 21 20.62 -37.57 -57.62
N LYS A 22 21.22 -36.50 -57.13
CA LYS A 22 22.08 -36.50 -55.94
C LYS A 22 21.96 -35.17 -55.23
N LEU A 23 21.76 -35.17 -53.91
CA LEU A 23 21.87 -33.98 -53.07
C LEU A 23 23.25 -33.98 -52.39
N GLU A 24 24.17 -33.20 -52.92
CA GLU A 24 25.49 -33.04 -52.33
C GLU A 24 25.36 -32.37 -50.95
N GLY A 25 25.96 -33.00 -49.93
CA GLY A 25 25.80 -32.65 -48.52
C GLY A 25 24.77 -33.50 -47.76
N PHE A 26 24.05 -34.41 -48.44
CA PHE A 26 23.13 -35.37 -47.82
C PHE A 26 23.25 -36.80 -48.37
N ASP A 27 23.36 -36.95 -49.70
CA ASP A 27 23.54 -38.25 -50.35
C ASP A 27 25.02 -38.51 -50.69
N ASP A 28 25.52 -39.69 -50.34
CA ASP A 28 26.89 -40.13 -50.69
C ASP A 28 27.00 -40.51 -52.17
N ASP A 29 25.95 -41.13 -52.75
CA ASP A 29 25.92 -41.64 -54.13
C ASP A 29 24.70 -41.15 -54.93
N TRP A 30 24.72 -41.39 -56.25
CA TRP A 30 23.61 -41.07 -57.15
C TRP A 30 22.41 -42.01 -56.93
N ILE A 31 21.24 -41.44 -56.69
CA ILE A 31 19.99 -42.17 -56.51
C ILE A 31 19.31 -42.29 -57.87
N TYR A 32 19.13 -43.52 -58.35
CA TYR A 32 18.39 -43.81 -59.57
C TYR A 32 16.88 -43.86 -59.30
N SER A 33 16.11 -42.99 -59.96
CA SER A 33 14.66 -42.87 -59.74
C SER A 33 13.82 -43.43 -60.87
N GLY A 34 14.44 -44.04 -61.88
CA GLY A 34 13.76 -44.56 -63.07
C GLY A 34 12.93 -43.47 -63.72
N ASN A 35 11.64 -43.73 -63.95
CA ASN A 35 10.69 -42.77 -64.52
C ASN A 35 10.05 -41.82 -63.47
N ARG A 36 10.50 -41.84 -62.20
CA ARG A 36 10.03 -40.87 -61.21
C ARG A 36 10.80 -39.57 -61.37
N ASN A 37 10.05 -38.51 -61.62
CA ASN A 37 10.56 -37.18 -61.90
C ASN A 37 10.56 -36.26 -60.66
N LYS A 38 10.56 -36.86 -59.47
CA LYS A 38 10.46 -36.16 -58.17
C LYS A 38 11.40 -36.79 -57.14
N ALA A 39 12.26 -35.97 -56.55
CA ALA A 39 13.08 -36.32 -55.39
C ALA A 39 12.41 -35.76 -54.13
N THR A 40 12.37 -36.54 -53.04
CA THR A 40 11.77 -36.13 -51.76
C THR A 40 12.75 -36.39 -50.64
N TYR A 41 13.11 -35.34 -49.92
CA TYR A 41 13.97 -35.41 -48.75
C TYR A 41 13.18 -35.07 -47.48
N THR A 42 13.45 -35.82 -46.42
CA THR A 42 12.88 -35.59 -45.10
C THR A 42 14.01 -35.27 -44.14
N ASN A 43 13.75 -34.37 -43.18
CA ASN A 43 14.68 -34.01 -42.12
C ASN A 43 16.07 -33.48 -42.57
N LEU A 44 16.11 -32.64 -43.62
CA LEU A 44 17.35 -31.92 -43.97
C LEU A 44 17.67 -30.87 -42.89
N GLY A 45 18.87 -30.95 -42.32
CA GLY A 45 19.36 -29.96 -41.35
C GLY A 45 19.70 -28.62 -42.01
N PRO A 46 19.90 -27.54 -41.25
CA PRO A 46 20.37 -26.27 -41.79
C PRO A 46 21.75 -26.41 -42.44
N GLY A 47 21.94 -25.84 -43.63
CA GLY A 47 23.19 -25.98 -44.38
C GLY A 47 23.03 -25.64 -45.86
N ASP A 48 24.16 -25.70 -46.57
CA ASP A 48 24.27 -25.46 -48.01
C ASP A 48 24.30 -26.78 -48.76
N TYR A 49 23.25 -27.06 -49.52
CA TYR A 49 23.12 -28.27 -50.33
C TYR A 49 23.14 -27.95 -51.82
N THR A 50 23.70 -28.84 -52.62
CA THR A 50 23.64 -28.72 -54.09
C THR A 50 22.91 -29.91 -54.68
N PHE A 51 21.71 -29.67 -55.21
CA PHE A 51 20.95 -30.70 -55.89
C PHE A 51 21.42 -30.84 -57.33
N ARG A 52 21.81 -32.04 -57.73
CA ARG A 52 22.21 -32.38 -59.10
C ARG A 52 21.24 -33.39 -59.69
N VAL A 53 20.91 -33.23 -60.96
CA VAL A 53 20.07 -34.18 -61.71
C VAL A 53 20.68 -34.47 -63.08
N LYS A 54 20.62 -35.74 -63.46
CA LYS A 54 20.92 -36.26 -64.80
C LYS A 54 19.68 -36.98 -65.33
N GLY A 55 19.45 -36.86 -66.63
CA GLY A 55 18.40 -37.57 -67.33
C GLY A 55 18.96 -38.35 -68.51
N ALA A 56 18.36 -39.49 -68.82
CA ALA A 56 18.57 -40.23 -70.05
C ALA A 56 17.35 -40.12 -70.97
N ASP A 57 17.63 -39.92 -72.25
CA ASP A 57 16.63 -39.98 -73.32
C ASP A 57 16.16 -41.44 -73.53
N PRO A 58 14.97 -41.71 -74.09
CA PRO A 58 14.49 -43.05 -74.47
C PRO A 58 15.47 -43.97 -75.22
N ALA A 59 16.54 -43.45 -75.81
CA ALA A 59 17.64 -44.20 -76.42
C ALA A 59 18.73 -44.66 -75.42
N GLY A 60 18.59 -44.36 -74.12
CA GLY A 60 19.51 -44.76 -73.05
C GLY A 60 20.74 -43.87 -72.89
N VAL A 61 20.82 -42.74 -73.60
CA VAL A 61 21.97 -41.81 -73.53
C VAL A 61 21.79 -40.83 -72.37
N TRP A 62 22.68 -40.89 -71.39
CA TRP A 62 22.69 -40.02 -70.21
C TRP A 62 23.36 -38.67 -70.49
N ASN A 63 22.76 -37.58 -69.98
CA ASN A 63 23.43 -36.28 -69.95
C ASN A 63 24.43 -36.21 -68.80
N GLU A 64 25.70 -36.47 -69.08
CA GLU A 64 26.77 -36.47 -68.08
C GLU A 64 27.06 -35.10 -67.45
N ARG A 65 26.76 -33.99 -68.15
CA ARG A 65 26.94 -32.63 -67.60
C ARG A 65 25.91 -32.32 -66.50
N GLY A 66 24.71 -32.91 -66.59
CA GLY A 66 23.62 -32.70 -65.64
C GLY A 66 23.20 -31.23 -65.48
N ARG A 67 22.32 -30.96 -64.51
CA ARG A 67 21.97 -29.61 -64.05
C ARG A 67 21.99 -29.56 -62.53
N SER A 68 22.47 -28.45 -61.96
CA SER A 68 22.58 -28.27 -60.51
C SER A 68 21.85 -27.02 -60.01
N ILE A 69 21.24 -27.09 -58.83
CA ILE A 69 20.61 -25.98 -58.11
C ILE A 69 21.16 -25.95 -56.68
N LYS A 70 21.59 -24.77 -56.22
CA LYS A 70 21.97 -24.55 -54.83
C LYS A 70 20.73 -24.33 -53.96
N ILE A 71 20.68 -25.01 -52.83
CA ILE A 71 19.57 -25.00 -51.87
C ILE A 71 20.17 -24.67 -50.51
N ILE A 72 19.75 -23.54 -49.94
CA ILE A 72 20.23 -23.07 -48.64
C ILE A 72 19.08 -23.24 -47.65
N ILE A 73 19.26 -24.09 -46.65
CA ILE A 73 18.28 -24.28 -45.58
C ILE A 73 18.75 -23.45 -44.39
N THR A 74 18.08 -22.33 -44.12
CA THR A 74 18.42 -21.46 -43.00
C THR A 74 18.03 -22.10 -41.66
N PRO A 75 18.81 -21.87 -40.58
CA PRO A 75 18.44 -22.33 -39.26
C PRO A 75 17.07 -21.79 -38.83
N PRO A 76 16.27 -22.55 -38.06
CA PRO A 76 15.01 -22.06 -37.54
C PRO A 76 15.22 -20.77 -36.73
N TRP A 77 14.36 -19.78 -36.95
CA TRP A 77 14.47 -18.44 -36.34
C TRP A 77 14.54 -18.46 -34.81
N TRP A 78 13.91 -19.43 -34.15
CA TRP A 78 13.93 -19.61 -32.69
C TRP A 78 15.25 -20.12 -32.11
N LYS A 79 16.18 -20.61 -32.95
CA LYS A 79 17.54 -21.03 -32.54
C LYS A 79 18.61 -19.99 -32.86
N THR A 80 18.23 -18.78 -33.26
CA THR A 80 19.18 -17.71 -33.59
C THR A 80 19.68 -17.02 -32.32
N ASN A 81 20.91 -16.46 -32.34
CA ASN A 81 21.46 -15.71 -31.21
C ASN A 81 20.53 -14.57 -30.76
N TRP A 82 19.86 -13.89 -31.70
CA TRP A 82 18.90 -12.83 -31.39
C TRP A 82 17.67 -13.38 -30.62
N ALA A 83 17.20 -14.59 -30.94
CA ALA A 83 16.10 -15.22 -30.22
C ALA A 83 16.46 -15.50 -28.74
N TYR A 84 17.70 -15.93 -28.47
CA TYR A 84 18.18 -16.09 -27.10
C TYR A 84 18.24 -14.76 -26.34
N PHE A 85 18.67 -13.66 -26.99
CA PHE A 85 18.58 -12.32 -26.40
C PHE A 85 17.13 -11.93 -26.08
N ALA A 86 16.19 -12.22 -26.98
CA ALA A 86 14.77 -11.94 -26.77
C ALA A 86 14.20 -12.75 -25.59
N TYR A 87 14.56 -14.03 -25.44
CA TYR A 87 14.17 -14.85 -24.29
C TYR A 87 14.74 -14.32 -22.98
N LEU A 88 16.01 -13.92 -22.96
CA LEU A 88 16.64 -13.33 -21.79
C LEU A 88 15.95 -12.02 -21.38
N LEU A 89 15.62 -11.17 -22.35
CA LEU A 89 14.91 -9.92 -22.09
C LEU A 89 13.49 -10.16 -21.59
N PHE A 90 12.79 -11.14 -22.17
CA PHE A 90 11.45 -11.54 -21.72
C PHE A 90 11.49 -12.07 -20.27
N ALA A 91 12.44 -12.95 -19.96
CA ALA A 91 12.63 -13.47 -18.61
C ALA A 91 13.00 -12.36 -17.61
N ALA A 92 13.90 -11.44 -17.99
CA ALA A 92 14.25 -10.28 -17.17
C ALA A 92 13.06 -9.34 -16.98
N GLY A 93 12.22 -9.15 -17.99
CA GLY A 93 10.99 -8.36 -17.92
C GLY A 93 9.96 -8.97 -16.98
N LEU A 94 9.77 -10.29 -17.02
CA LEU A 94 8.91 -11.01 -16.08
C LEU A 94 9.44 -10.92 -14.64
N LEU A 95 10.75 -11.12 -14.45
CA LEU A 95 11.38 -11.00 -13.14
C LEU A 95 11.25 -9.56 -12.60
N TYR A 96 11.53 -8.56 -13.42
CA TYR A 96 11.37 -7.16 -13.06
C TYR A 96 9.92 -6.83 -12.72
N GLY A 97 8.96 -7.28 -13.55
CA GLY A 97 7.53 -7.06 -13.33
C GLY A 97 7.03 -7.66 -12.02
N THR A 98 7.43 -8.90 -11.70
CA THR A 98 7.06 -9.57 -10.44
C THR A 98 7.67 -8.88 -9.23
N LEU A 99 8.96 -8.52 -9.26
CA LEU A 99 9.62 -7.77 -8.18
C LEU A 99 8.96 -6.40 -7.96
N ARG A 100 8.68 -5.67 -9.04
CA ARG A 100 7.99 -4.37 -8.98
C ARG A 100 6.57 -4.51 -8.44
N TYR A 101 5.85 -5.55 -8.82
CA TYR A 101 4.50 -5.82 -8.33
C TYR A 101 4.51 -6.09 -6.82
N GLN A 102 5.43 -6.94 -6.34
CA GLN A 102 5.55 -7.23 -4.90
C GLN A 102 5.89 -5.99 -4.09
N LEU A 103 6.90 -5.21 -4.50
CA LEU A 103 7.29 -3.97 -3.83
C LEU A 103 6.15 -2.94 -3.79
N THR A 104 5.42 -2.79 -4.89
CA THR A 104 4.29 -1.86 -4.96
C THR A 104 3.15 -2.30 -4.05
N ARG A 105 2.88 -3.61 -3.99
CA ARG A 105 1.83 -4.18 -3.13
C ARG A 105 2.15 -3.96 -1.65
N GLU A 106 3.40 -4.17 -1.23
CA GLU A 106 3.83 -3.92 0.15
C GLU A 106 3.73 -2.44 0.51
N ARG A 107 4.19 -1.54 -0.36
CA ARG A 107 4.04 -0.09 -0.14
C ARG A 107 2.57 0.33 -0.01
N GLN A 108 1.69 -0.21 -0.85
CA GLN A 108 0.25 0.06 -0.77
C GLN A 108 -0.36 -0.46 0.54
N ARG A 109 0.08 -1.63 1.03
CA ARG A 109 -0.35 -2.16 2.34
C ARG A 109 0.06 -1.24 3.47
N GLN A 110 1.33 -0.84 3.50
CA GLN A 110 1.87 0.08 4.50
C GLN A 110 1.14 1.44 4.48
N GLN A 111 0.92 2.01 3.29
CA GLN A 111 0.17 3.27 3.17
C GLN A 111 -1.27 3.15 3.67
N ARG A 112 -1.95 2.04 3.38
CA ARG A 112 -3.31 1.79 3.87
C ARG A 112 -3.34 1.63 5.39
N GLU A 113 -2.36 0.95 5.96
CA GLU A 113 -2.25 0.76 7.40
C GLU A 113 -1.98 2.08 8.12
N LEU A 114 -1.04 2.88 7.62
CA LEU A 114 -0.77 4.23 8.12
C LEU A 114 -2.02 5.12 8.05
N ALA A 115 -2.70 5.14 6.90
CA ALA A 115 -3.93 5.91 6.73
C ALA A 115 -5.05 5.45 7.69
N ARG A 116 -5.14 4.13 7.97
CA ARG A 116 -6.09 3.59 8.96
C ARG A 116 -5.78 4.07 10.37
N VAL A 117 -4.52 3.96 10.80
CA VAL A 117 -4.07 4.40 12.13
C VAL A 117 -4.29 5.90 12.30
N GLU A 118 -3.97 6.70 11.28
CA GLU A 118 -4.22 8.14 11.29
C GLU A 118 -5.72 8.46 11.40
N THR A 119 -6.55 7.78 10.61
CA THR A 119 -8.01 7.93 10.67
C THR A 119 -8.57 7.54 12.05
N GLU A 120 -8.03 6.48 12.65
CA GLU A 120 -8.45 6.03 13.97
C GLU A 120 -8.07 7.04 15.07
N LYS A 121 -6.85 7.58 15.03
CA LYS A 121 -6.41 8.66 15.92
C LYS A 121 -7.27 9.91 15.78
N LEU A 122 -7.58 10.33 14.55
CA LEU A 122 -8.48 11.46 14.29
C LEU A 122 -9.87 11.22 14.90
N ARG A 123 -10.43 10.02 14.70
CA ARG A 123 -11.72 9.64 15.29
C ARG A 123 -11.68 9.60 16.82
N GLU A 124 -10.57 9.18 17.41
CA GLU A 124 -10.38 9.18 18.86
C GLU A 124 -10.37 10.61 19.41
N ILE A 125 -9.60 11.51 18.78
CA ILE A 125 -9.57 12.93 19.13
C ILE A 125 -10.97 13.56 19.01
N ASP A 126 -11.69 13.28 17.92
CA ASP A 126 -13.05 13.77 17.74
C ASP A 126 -14.00 13.27 18.83
N ARG A 127 -13.92 11.98 19.19
CA ARG A 127 -14.72 11.40 20.28
C ARG A 127 -14.40 12.07 21.62
N LEU A 128 -13.13 12.28 21.93
CA LEU A 128 -12.70 12.97 23.15
C LEU A 128 -13.23 14.41 23.18
N LYS A 129 -13.13 15.12 22.06
CA LYS A 129 -13.67 16.48 21.90
C LYS A 129 -15.19 16.52 22.09
N SER A 130 -15.94 15.60 21.48
CA SER A 130 -17.39 15.52 21.67
C SER A 130 -17.76 15.23 23.13
N ARG A 131 -17.08 14.29 23.78
CA ARG A 131 -17.30 13.99 25.21
C ARG A 131 -17.00 15.20 26.09
N PHE A 132 -15.91 15.91 25.83
CA PHE A 132 -15.55 17.12 26.54
C PHE A 132 -16.66 18.19 26.47
N PHE A 133 -17.17 18.49 25.27
CA PHE A 133 -18.27 19.45 25.11
C PHE A 133 -19.57 19.00 25.75
N ALA A 134 -19.90 17.71 25.67
CA ALA A 134 -21.07 17.17 26.35
C ALA A 134 -20.95 17.36 27.87
N ASN A 135 -19.80 17.02 28.44
CA ASN A 135 -19.53 17.16 29.86
C ASN A 135 -19.59 18.62 30.33
N ILE A 136 -18.98 19.56 29.59
CA ILE A 136 -19.08 21.00 29.88
C ILE A 136 -20.53 21.46 29.87
N SER A 137 -21.31 21.04 28.86
CA SER A 137 -22.71 21.44 28.75
C SER A 137 -23.52 20.97 29.97
N HIS A 138 -23.26 19.76 30.46
CA HIS A 138 -23.88 19.25 31.68
C HIS A 138 -23.42 20.02 32.94
N GLU A 139 -22.12 20.22 33.09
CA GLU A 139 -21.50 20.98 34.19
C GLU A 139 -22.01 22.42 34.27
N PHE A 140 -22.35 23.04 33.14
CA PHE A 140 -22.96 24.38 33.10
C PHE A 140 -24.46 24.36 33.40
N ARG A 141 -25.19 23.37 32.88
CA ARG A 141 -26.66 23.28 33.05
C ARG A 141 -27.05 23.19 34.51
N THR A 142 -26.39 22.34 35.31
CA THR A 142 -26.75 22.15 36.72
C THR A 142 -26.72 23.43 37.56
N PRO A 143 -25.60 24.19 37.66
CA PRO A 143 -25.58 25.42 38.42
C PRO A 143 -26.51 26.49 37.81
N LEU A 144 -26.67 26.52 36.49
CA LEU A 144 -27.59 27.45 35.84
C LEU A 144 -29.05 27.18 36.25
N THR A 145 -29.50 25.93 36.20
CA THR A 145 -30.86 25.54 36.63
C THR A 145 -31.07 25.80 38.13
N LEU A 146 -30.05 25.57 38.96
CA LEU A 146 -30.09 25.89 40.39
C LEU A 146 -30.04 27.40 40.69
N ILE A 147 -29.76 28.24 39.69
CA ILE A 147 -29.90 29.70 39.78
C ILE A 147 -31.28 30.12 39.26
N THR A 148 -31.66 29.68 38.06
CA THR A 148 -32.88 30.15 37.40
C THR A 148 -34.15 29.68 38.11
N GLY A 149 -34.20 28.43 38.58
CA GLY A 149 -35.38 27.87 39.23
C GLY A 149 -35.83 28.68 40.47
N PRO A 150 -34.96 28.93 41.47
CA PRO A 150 -35.31 29.77 42.61
C PRO A 150 -35.64 31.21 42.23
N VAL A 151 -34.95 31.79 41.23
CA VAL A 151 -35.22 33.15 40.74
C VAL A 151 -36.62 33.23 40.12
N GLU A 152 -37.02 32.26 39.30
CA GLU A 152 -38.35 32.18 38.70
C GLU A 152 -39.44 32.06 39.78
N GLN A 153 -39.25 31.21 40.79
CA GLN A 153 -40.20 31.07 41.92
C GLN A 153 -40.35 32.36 42.76
N MET A 154 -39.25 33.11 42.95
CA MET A 154 -39.32 34.39 43.64
C MET A 154 -40.04 35.46 42.82
N LEU A 155 -39.83 35.46 41.50
CA LEU A 155 -40.48 36.41 40.58
C LEU A 155 -41.98 36.12 40.43
N SER A 156 -42.43 34.86 40.56
CA SER A 156 -43.86 34.51 40.52
C SER A 156 -44.62 34.93 41.79
N GLY A 157 -43.92 35.27 42.88
CA GLY A 157 -44.51 35.59 44.17
C GLY A 157 -45.00 34.36 44.95
N GLU A 158 -44.77 33.16 44.44
CA GLU A 158 -45.24 31.88 45.03
C GLU A 158 -44.21 31.28 46.01
N PHE A 159 -43.05 31.91 46.18
CA PHE A 159 -41.99 31.40 47.03
C PHE A 159 -42.30 31.60 48.53
N THR A 160 -42.47 30.50 49.26
CA THR A 160 -42.77 30.48 50.70
C THR A 160 -41.58 30.08 51.58
N GLY A 161 -40.41 29.80 50.99
CA GLY A 161 -39.23 29.28 51.68
C GLY A 161 -38.30 30.34 52.28
N ASN A 162 -37.15 29.90 52.78
CA ASN A 162 -36.12 30.80 53.32
C ASN A 162 -35.36 31.52 52.19
N VAL A 163 -35.70 32.80 51.99
CA VAL A 163 -35.10 33.67 50.96
C VAL A 163 -33.56 33.76 51.10
N ARG A 164 -33.05 33.82 52.34
CA ARG A 164 -31.60 33.93 52.59
C ARG A 164 -30.85 32.67 52.15
N GLU A 165 -31.47 31.50 52.32
CA GLU A 165 -30.88 30.22 51.88
C GLU A 165 -30.80 30.14 50.36
N GLN A 166 -31.85 30.57 49.67
CA GLN A 166 -31.87 30.62 48.21
C GLN A 166 -30.83 31.60 47.65
N TYR A 167 -30.69 32.80 48.22
CA TYR A 167 -29.63 33.72 47.82
C TYR A 167 -28.23 33.12 48.01
N ARG A 168 -28.00 32.38 49.11
CA ARG A 168 -26.73 31.66 49.30
C ARG A 168 -26.54 30.56 48.25
N MET A 169 -27.59 29.83 47.88
CA MET A 169 -27.53 28.80 46.84
C MET A 169 -27.20 29.40 45.47
N ILE A 170 -27.89 30.48 45.09
CA ILE A 170 -27.65 31.23 43.84
C ILE A 170 -26.20 31.73 43.80
N LEU A 171 -25.72 32.38 44.87
CA LEU A 171 -24.35 32.91 44.93
C LEU A 171 -23.29 31.80 44.82
N ARG A 172 -23.49 30.67 45.50
CA ARG A 172 -22.57 29.51 45.39
C ARG A 172 -22.52 28.95 43.98
N ASN A 173 -23.67 28.80 43.31
CA ASN A 173 -23.73 28.28 41.94
C ASN A 173 -23.16 29.28 40.92
N GLY A 174 -23.37 30.59 41.10
CA GLY A 174 -22.74 31.63 40.28
C GLY A 174 -21.21 31.60 40.39
N ASN A 175 -20.68 31.50 41.61
CA ASN A 175 -19.25 31.34 41.84
C ASN A 175 -18.69 30.04 41.25
N ARG A 176 -19.47 28.95 41.27
CA ARG A 176 -19.10 27.68 40.62
C ARG A 176 -19.00 27.85 39.10
N LEU A 177 -19.99 28.51 38.48
CA LEU A 177 -19.99 28.75 37.03
C LEU A 177 -18.80 29.62 36.61
N LEU A 178 -18.50 30.68 37.36
CA LEU A 178 -17.33 31.53 37.12
C LEU A 178 -16.02 30.72 37.18
N ARG A 179 -15.90 29.81 38.15
CA ARG A 179 -14.73 28.91 38.27
C ARG A 179 -14.59 28.01 37.05
N LEU A 180 -15.69 27.41 36.58
CA LEU A 180 -15.67 26.55 35.40
C LEU A 180 -15.29 27.33 34.12
N ILE A 181 -15.76 28.57 33.98
CA ILE A 181 -15.37 29.45 32.87
C ILE A 181 -13.87 29.74 32.91
N ASN A 182 -13.32 30.08 34.09
CA ASN A 182 -11.89 30.32 34.24
C ASN A 182 -11.06 29.08 33.89
N GLN A 183 -11.49 27.89 34.34
CA GLN A 183 -10.83 26.63 33.97
C GLN A 183 -10.83 26.40 32.45
N LEU A 184 -11.91 26.74 31.75
CA LEU A 184 -11.98 26.64 30.29
C LEU A 184 -11.05 27.63 29.60
N LEU A 185 -10.96 28.86 30.10
CA LEU A 185 -10.02 29.87 29.59
C LEU A 185 -8.56 29.46 29.80
N ASP A 186 -8.24 28.86 30.95
CA ASP A 186 -6.91 28.36 31.25
C ASP A 186 -6.52 27.20 30.33
N ILE A 187 -7.44 26.27 30.06
CA ILE A 187 -7.26 25.20 29.06
C ILE A 187 -6.99 25.81 27.68
N SER A 188 -7.80 26.79 27.24
CA SER A 188 -7.61 27.44 25.94
C SER A 188 -6.27 28.15 25.82
N ARG A 189 -5.81 28.82 26.89
CA ARG A 189 -4.48 29.43 26.96
C ARG A 189 -3.36 28.40 26.91
N LEU A 190 -3.54 27.25 27.57
CA LEU A 190 -2.59 26.15 27.57
C LEU A 190 -2.46 25.52 26.18
N GLU A 191 -3.57 25.23 25.49
CA GLU A 191 -3.58 24.70 24.11
C GLU A 191 -2.92 25.66 23.11
N ALA A 192 -3.12 26.98 23.29
CA ALA A 192 -2.48 28.00 22.46
C ALA A 192 -0.99 28.22 22.79
N GLY A 193 -0.42 27.50 23.78
CA GLY A 193 0.95 27.70 24.25
C GLY A 193 1.18 29.07 24.92
N ARG A 194 0.11 29.73 25.38
CA ARG A 194 0.14 31.09 25.96
C ARG A 194 0.12 31.10 27.48
N LEU A 195 -0.10 29.96 28.13
CA LEU A 195 -0.02 29.85 29.58
C LEU A 195 1.45 29.89 30.01
N LYS A 196 1.87 31.03 30.57
CA LYS A 196 3.23 31.21 31.10
C LYS A 196 3.25 30.91 32.59
N LEU A 197 4.14 30.03 33.02
CA LEU A 197 4.40 29.79 34.42
C LEU A 197 5.02 31.05 35.04
N GLN A 198 4.40 31.55 36.11
CA GLN A 198 4.93 32.66 36.91
C GLN A 198 5.35 32.11 38.27
N ALA A 199 6.46 31.37 38.28
CA ALA A 199 6.92 30.73 39.51
C ALA A 199 7.56 31.76 40.44
N CYS A 200 7.21 31.70 41.72
CA CYS A 200 7.84 32.53 42.75
C CYS A 200 8.35 31.68 43.93
N GLU A 201 9.44 32.13 44.56
CA GLU A 201 9.99 31.45 45.73
C GLU A 201 8.99 31.54 46.88
N THR A 202 8.45 30.39 47.30
CA THR A 202 7.39 30.29 48.32
C THR A 202 7.80 29.28 49.39
N GLU A 203 7.56 29.60 50.66
CA GLU A 203 7.70 28.62 51.74
C GLU A 203 6.58 27.58 51.66
N ILE A 204 6.98 26.33 51.43
CA ILE A 204 6.04 25.23 51.17
C ILE A 204 5.27 24.83 52.41
N VAL A 205 5.88 24.87 53.59
CA VAL A 205 5.23 24.45 54.84
C VAL A 205 4.00 25.32 55.17
N PRO A 206 4.09 26.67 55.24
CA PRO A 206 2.92 27.52 55.46
C PRO A 206 1.89 27.44 54.33
N PHE A 207 2.35 27.27 53.07
CA PHE A 207 1.46 27.10 51.93
C PHE A 207 0.61 25.83 52.06
N LEU A 208 1.25 24.69 52.27
CA LEU A 208 0.57 23.40 52.44
C LEU A 208 -0.31 23.40 53.69
N GLN A 209 0.12 24.02 54.79
CA GLN A 209 -0.68 24.10 56.00
C GLN A 209 -2.01 24.84 55.76
N LYS A 210 -2.01 25.94 55.00
CA LYS A 210 -3.25 26.61 54.58
C LYS A 210 -4.16 25.70 53.77
N VAL A 211 -3.59 24.88 52.89
CA VAL A 211 -4.34 23.91 52.09
C VAL A 211 -4.94 22.84 53.00
N VAL A 212 -4.16 22.22 53.89
CA VAL A 212 -4.64 21.18 54.82
C VAL A 212 -5.74 21.70 55.72
N SER A 213 -5.56 22.88 56.32
CA SER A 213 -6.55 23.47 57.23
C SER A 213 -7.89 23.75 56.54
N ALA A 214 -7.91 23.97 55.22
CA ALA A 214 -9.15 24.11 54.46
C ALA A 214 -9.99 22.81 54.41
N PHE A 215 -9.38 21.65 54.68
CA PHE A 215 -10.03 20.34 54.64
C PHE A 215 -10.26 19.70 56.02
N GLU A 216 -9.72 20.25 57.11
CA GLU A 216 -9.90 19.70 58.47
C GLU A 216 -11.37 19.53 58.85
N SER A 217 -12.18 20.56 58.62
CA SER A 217 -13.62 20.53 58.90
C SER A 217 -14.35 19.41 58.13
N PHE A 218 -13.97 19.20 56.87
CA PHE A 218 -14.51 18.12 56.05
C PHE A 218 -14.05 16.73 56.51
N ALA A 219 -12.79 16.61 56.93
CA ALA A 219 -12.25 15.36 57.45
C ALA A 219 -12.99 14.92 58.72
N VAL A 220 -13.23 15.85 59.65
CA VAL A 220 -14.03 15.61 60.87
C VAL A 220 -15.46 15.17 60.50
N GLN A 221 -16.11 15.88 59.58
CA GLN A 221 -17.48 15.58 59.16
C GLN A 221 -17.62 14.19 58.50
N LYS A 222 -16.55 13.72 57.85
CA LYS A 222 -16.49 12.40 57.19
C LYS A 222 -15.90 11.30 58.06
N GLY A 223 -15.49 11.59 59.30
CA GLY A 223 -14.84 10.63 60.20
C GLY A 223 -13.44 10.20 59.72
N ILE A 224 -12.74 11.05 58.96
CA ILE A 224 -11.40 10.78 58.42
C ILE A 224 -10.37 11.43 59.34
N HIS A 225 -9.36 10.66 59.77
CA HIS A 225 -8.21 11.20 60.49
C HIS A 225 -7.23 11.86 59.52
N LEU A 226 -7.08 13.18 59.60
CA LEU A 226 -6.15 13.97 58.78
C LEU A 226 -4.98 14.43 59.64
N SER A 227 -3.77 14.07 59.26
CA SER A 227 -2.52 14.50 59.93
C SER A 227 -1.58 15.13 58.91
N PHE A 228 -0.94 16.23 59.30
CA PHE A 228 0.05 16.94 58.49
C PHE A 228 1.40 16.92 59.21
N LEU A 229 2.31 16.09 58.71
CA LEU A 229 3.65 15.94 59.23
C LEU A 229 4.60 16.82 58.43
N THR A 230 5.37 17.66 59.11
CA THR A 230 6.34 18.57 58.48
C THR A 230 7.72 18.41 59.11
N PRO A 231 8.81 18.54 58.34
CA PRO A 231 10.15 18.68 58.90
C PRO A 231 10.29 20.03 59.61
N GLU A 232 11.15 20.12 60.63
CA GLU A 232 11.43 21.39 61.34
C GLU A 232 12.13 22.45 60.46
N THR A 233 12.70 22.04 59.32
CA THR A 233 13.44 22.94 58.42
C THR A 233 12.54 23.65 57.41
N ALA A 234 12.72 24.97 57.28
CA ALA A 234 12.05 25.76 56.25
C ALA A 234 12.49 25.31 54.86
N HIS A 235 11.53 24.85 54.06
CA HIS A 235 11.74 24.47 52.67
C HIS A 235 11.08 25.48 51.74
N LYS A 236 11.92 26.15 50.95
CA LYS A 236 11.48 27.02 49.87
C LYS A 236 11.42 26.23 48.57
N ALA A 237 10.36 26.43 47.80
CA ALA A 237 10.26 25.93 46.44
C ALA A 237 9.68 27.00 45.53
N TYR A 238 9.98 26.88 44.25
CA TYR A 238 9.32 27.69 43.22
C TYR A 238 7.96 27.08 42.93
N VAL A 239 6.90 27.80 43.31
CA VAL A 239 5.50 27.44 43.06
C VAL A 239 4.95 28.35 41.98
#